data_AF-A0A7J9CFI8-F1
#
_entry.id   AF-A0A7J9CFI8-F1
#
_cell.length_a   1.000
_cell.length_b   1.000
_cell.length_c   1.000
_cell.angle_alpha   90.00
_cell.angle_beta   90.00
_cell.angle_gamma   90.00
#
_symmetry.space_group_name_H-M   'P 1'
#
loop_
_entity.id
_entity.type
_entity.pdbx_description
1 polymer ?
#
loop_
_entity_poly.entity_id
_entity_poly.type
_entity_poly.pdbx_seq_one_letter_code
_entity_poly.pdbx_strand_id
1 'polypeptide(L)'
;MDNGILQVTISKPDGIVTGVSYQGIDNLLEIRNHESDRGYWDLVWSEEGTGGTTGTSYVIKGSNFKVMVENEEQVEISFTRDWSTSLEGKHVPLNIDKRFVMLRGSSGFYSYAIYEHLKEWPGFNLPQTRIVFKLRKDKFRYMAVTDNRQRRMPLPDDRSPRRSSPLAYPEAVLIVHPVESEFKGEVDDKYQYSCENKDLHVHGWICNDPPVGWWQITPSNEFRSGGPMKQNLTSHVGPINLAMFLSAHYVGEEMVPKFQRGEPWKKIFGPVFVYLNTLIDNNDPLWLWEDAKQETKTQVQCWPYNFLASDDFPKSEQRGCVSGRLRVSDRYVSNEHISVNGAYVGLAPPGDVGSWQTESKGYQFWTKTDENGYFLINDVRAGDYNLYAWVPGFI
;
A
#
# COMPACT_ATOMS: atom_id res chain seq x y z
N MET A 1 -12.07 9.81 -15.59
CA MET A 1 -11.10 10.92 -15.43
C MET A 1 -10.11 10.83 -16.56
N ASP A 2 -9.78 11.95 -17.18
CA ASP A 2 -8.87 12.03 -18.32
C ASP A 2 -8.04 13.32 -18.18
N ASN A 3 -6.72 13.21 -18.28
CA ASN A 3 -5.80 14.35 -18.20
C ASN A 3 -4.99 14.57 -19.49
N GLY A 4 -5.37 13.91 -20.59
CA GLY A 4 -4.69 13.94 -21.88
C GLY A 4 -3.44 13.04 -21.97
N ILE A 5 -2.99 12.44 -20.86
CA ILE A 5 -1.88 11.46 -20.82
C ILE A 5 -2.43 10.04 -20.64
N LEU A 6 -3.35 9.86 -19.69
CA LEU A 6 -4.02 8.61 -19.43
C LEU A 6 -5.51 8.85 -19.14
N GLN A 7 -6.30 7.80 -19.34
CA GLN A 7 -7.71 7.78 -18.98
C GLN A 7 -7.97 6.70 -17.93
N VAL A 8 -8.70 7.06 -16.87
CA VAL A 8 -9.11 6.14 -15.81
C VAL A 8 -10.64 6.09 -15.77
N THR A 9 -11.19 4.89 -16.01
CA THR A 9 -12.63 4.62 -15.97
C THR A 9 -13.00 4.00 -14.64
N ILE A 10 -13.94 4.63 -13.94
CA ILE A 10 -14.37 4.23 -12.60
C ILE A 10 -15.90 4.09 -12.60
N SER A 11 -16.40 2.97 -12.09
CA SER A 11 -17.84 2.72 -12.01
C SER A 11 -18.52 3.65 -11.01
N LYS A 12 -19.75 4.05 -11.32
CA LYS A 12 -20.56 4.95 -10.50
C LYS A 12 -21.87 4.26 -10.11
N PRO A 13 -22.23 4.17 -8.81
CA PRO A 13 -21.55 4.76 -7.64
C PRO A 13 -20.52 3.83 -6.97
N ASP A 14 -20.29 2.61 -7.49
CA ASP A 14 -19.48 1.62 -6.79
C ASP A 14 -18.01 2.04 -6.53
N GLY A 15 -17.43 2.90 -7.39
CA GLY A 15 -16.04 3.34 -7.24
C GLY A 15 -15.02 2.24 -7.51
N ILE A 16 -15.27 1.40 -8.51
CA ILE A 16 -14.35 0.35 -8.98
C ILE A 16 -13.62 0.87 -10.20
N VAL A 17 -12.29 0.72 -10.25
CA VAL A 17 -11.51 1.02 -11.46
C VAL A 17 -11.73 -0.11 -12.47
N THR A 18 -12.55 0.16 -13.48
CA THR A 18 -12.94 -0.83 -14.49
C THR A 18 -11.99 -0.81 -15.69
N GLY A 19 -11.26 0.30 -15.89
CA GLY A 19 -10.23 0.38 -16.91
C GLY A 19 -9.26 1.53 -16.75
N VAL A 20 -8.05 1.34 -17.28
CA VAL A 20 -7.02 2.37 -17.40
C VAL A 20 -6.43 2.29 -18.80
N SER A 21 -6.56 3.37 -19.57
CA SER A 21 -6.08 3.47 -20.96
C SER A 21 -4.81 4.32 -21.01
N TYR A 22 -3.77 3.83 -21.67
CA TYR A 22 -2.46 4.49 -21.75
C TYR A 22 -1.66 3.97 -22.94
N GLN A 23 -0.96 4.85 -23.65
CA GLN A 23 -0.02 4.51 -24.74
C GLN A 23 -0.61 3.54 -25.78
N GLY A 24 -1.83 3.82 -26.26
CA GLY A 24 -2.51 3.00 -27.25
C GLY A 24 -3.02 1.64 -26.75
N ILE A 25 -2.88 1.33 -25.45
CA ILE A 25 -3.54 0.18 -24.84
C ILE A 25 -4.89 0.63 -24.28
N ASP A 26 -5.98 0.11 -24.84
CA ASP A 26 -7.36 0.46 -24.45
C ASP A 26 -7.65 0.21 -22.97
N ASN A 27 -7.11 -0.89 -22.42
CA ASN A 27 -7.23 -1.18 -21.00
C ASN A 27 -6.02 -2.01 -20.53
N LEU A 28 -5.30 -1.49 -19.54
CA LEU A 28 -4.17 -2.16 -18.89
C LEU A 28 -4.62 -3.26 -17.91
N LEU A 29 -5.88 -3.21 -17.44
CA LEU A 29 -6.45 -4.17 -16.48
C LEU A 29 -6.98 -5.43 -17.18
N GLU A 30 -7.02 -6.56 -16.47
CA GLU A 30 -7.43 -7.86 -17.00
C GLU A 30 -8.90 -7.85 -17.47
N ILE A 31 -9.09 -7.63 -18.77
CA ILE A 31 -10.42 -7.46 -19.39
C ILE A 31 -11.29 -8.71 -19.32
N ARG A 32 -10.69 -9.90 -19.14
CA ARG A 32 -11.44 -11.15 -18.97
C ARG A 32 -12.07 -11.29 -17.59
N ASN A 33 -11.61 -10.50 -16.62
CA ASN A 33 -12.26 -10.43 -15.32
C ASN A 33 -13.52 -9.59 -15.41
N HIS A 34 -14.47 -9.90 -14.52
CA HIS A 34 -15.61 -9.04 -14.24
C HIS A 34 -15.10 -7.64 -13.84
N GLU A 35 -15.82 -6.57 -14.20
CA GLU A 35 -15.35 -5.21 -13.97
C GLU A 35 -15.01 -4.93 -12.49
N SER A 36 -15.80 -5.50 -11.56
CA SER A 36 -15.57 -5.43 -10.11
C SER A 36 -14.33 -6.19 -9.60
N ASP A 37 -13.64 -6.93 -10.47
CA ASP A 37 -12.49 -7.77 -10.15
C ASP A 37 -11.24 -7.37 -10.97
N ARG A 38 -11.16 -6.09 -11.35
CA ARG A 38 -10.03 -5.50 -12.09
C ARG A 38 -9.17 -4.63 -11.19
N GLY A 39 -9.66 -3.45 -10.80
CA GLY A 39 -9.02 -2.53 -9.87
C GLY A 39 -9.97 -2.13 -8.75
N TYR A 40 -9.68 -2.50 -7.51
CA TYR A 40 -10.60 -2.29 -6.40
C TYR A 40 -9.91 -2.14 -5.05
N TRP A 41 -10.63 -1.47 -4.14
CA TRP A 41 -10.33 -1.51 -2.71
C TRP A 41 -11.07 -2.70 -2.08
N ASP A 42 -10.38 -3.48 -1.26
CA ASP A 42 -11.00 -4.53 -0.44
C ASP A 42 -10.64 -4.37 1.04
N LEU A 43 -11.41 -5.06 1.87
CA LEU A 43 -11.08 -5.28 3.26
C LEU A 43 -11.56 -6.65 3.72
N VAL A 44 -10.96 -7.13 4.80
CA VAL A 44 -11.39 -8.30 5.57
C VAL A 44 -11.79 -7.80 6.94
N TRP A 45 -12.94 -8.25 7.43
CA TRP A 45 -13.42 -7.90 8.77
C TRP A 45 -14.11 -9.07 9.46
N SER A 46 -14.19 -9.03 10.78
CA SER A 46 -14.95 -9.98 11.59
C SER A 46 -15.63 -9.28 12.76
N GLU A 47 -16.62 -9.94 13.38
CA GLU A 47 -17.33 -9.42 14.54
C GLU A 47 -16.40 -9.29 15.75
N GLU A 48 -16.69 -8.33 16.63
CA GLU A 48 -15.99 -8.17 17.91
C GLU A 48 -15.89 -9.50 18.67
N GLY A 49 -14.71 -9.78 19.23
CA GLY A 49 -14.44 -11.02 19.96
C GLY A 49 -14.11 -12.24 19.08
N THR A 50 -14.23 -12.15 17.75
CA THR A 50 -13.72 -13.19 16.85
C THR A 50 -12.20 -13.24 16.89
N GLY A 51 -11.62 -14.38 17.25
CA GLY A 51 -10.16 -14.59 17.23
C GLY A 51 -9.60 -14.84 15.83
N GLY A 52 -8.27 -14.81 15.71
CA GLY A 52 -7.54 -15.10 14.47
C GLY A 52 -7.40 -13.92 13.50
N THR A 53 -7.06 -14.24 12.26
CA THR A 53 -6.65 -13.27 11.22
C THR A 53 -7.56 -13.28 9.98
N THR A 54 -8.63 -14.06 10.03
CA THR A 54 -9.56 -14.26 8.92
C THR A 54 -10.93 -13.65 9.24
N GLY A 55 -11.79 -13.56 8.24
CA GLY A 55 -13.12 -12.99 8.38
C GLY A 55 -13.82 -12.87 7.03
N THR A 56 -14.87 -12.06 7.01
CA THR A 56 -15.62 -11.72 5.80
C THR A 56 -14.80 -10.78 4.94
N SER A 57 -14.42 -11.25 3.75
CA SER A 57 -13.79 -10.44 2.71
C SER A 57 -14.84 -9.85 1.78
N TYR A 58 -14.72 -8.57 1.44
CA TYR A 58 -15.52 -8.00 0.36
C TYR A 58 -14.83 -6.82 -0.33
N VAL A 59 -15.20 -6.64 -1.60
CA VAL A 59 -14.83 -5.47 -2.40
C VAL A 59 -15.67 -4.29 -1.96
N ILE A 60 -15.01 -3.20 -1.56
CA ILE A 60 -15.68 -1.99 -1.09
C ILE A 60 -16.36 -1.33 -2.29
N LYS A 61 -17.69 -1.21 -2.22
CA LYS A 61 -18.51 -0.49 -3.19
C LYS A 61 -19.15 0.72 -2.54
N GLY A 62 -19.03 1.87 -3.18
CA GLY A 62 -19.75 3.08 -2.80
C GLY A 62 -21.25 2.96 -3.10
N SER A 63 -22.05 3.68 -2.35
CA SER A 63 -23.47 3.93 -2.62
C SER A 63 -23.73 5.36 -3.13
N ASN A 64 -22.76 6.26 -2.95
CA ASN A 64 -22.83 7.65 -3.39
C ASN A 64 -21.55 8.07 -4.12
N PHE A 65 -21.68 9.00 -5.07
CA PHE A 65 -20.58 9.58 -5.83
C PHE A 65 -20.64 11.11 -5.73
N LYS A 66 -19.49 11.73 -5.48
CA LYS A 66 -19.34 13.19 -5.46
C LYS A 66 -18.07 13.61 -6.21
N VAL A 67 -18.14 14.73 -6.91
CA VAL A 67 -16.95 15.45 -7.39
C VAL A 67 -16.56 16.43 -6.28
N MET A 68 -15.35 16.27 -5.74
CA MET A 68 -14.84 17.12 -4.65
C MET A 68 -14.13 18.35 -5.21
N VAL A 69 -13.36 18.15 -6.29
CA VAL A 69 -12.66 19.21 -7.02
C VAL A 69 -12.74 18.91 -8.51
N GLU A 70 -12.99 19.94 -9.31
CA GLU A 70 -12.90 19.89 -10.76
C GLU A 70 -12.46 21.26 -11.27
N ASN A 71 -11.22 21.34 -11.78
CA ASN A 71 -10.66 22.52 -12.42
C ASN A 71 -9.59 22.11 -13.44
N GLU A 72 -8.92 23.07 -14.06
CA GLU A 72 -7.92 22.82 -15.11
C GLU A 72 -6.70 22.02 -14.63
N GLU A 73 -6.38 22.08 -13.33
CA GLU A 73 -5.18 21.47 -12.76
C GLU A 73 -5.45 20.11 -12.11
N GLN A 74 -6.68 19.88 -11.63
CA GLN A 74 -7.03 18.61 -10.98
C GLN A 74 -8.52 18.24 -11.01
N VAL A 75 -8.74 16.94 -10.91
CA VAL A 75 -10.03 16.33 -10.55
C VAL A 75 -9.84 15.44 -9.32
N GLU A 76 -10.67 15.65 -8.30
CA GLU A 76 -10.83 14.74 -7.16
C GLU A 76 -12.28 14.26 -7.08
N ILE A 77 -12.46 12.94 -7.01
CA ILE A 77 -13.77 12.31 -6.89
C ILE A 77 -13.82 11.39 -5.67
N SER A 78 -15.01 11.31 -5.07
CA SER A 78 -15.32 10.55 -3.86
C SER A 78 -16.42 9.53 -4.11
N PHE A 79 -16.25 8.36 -3.52
CA PHE A 79 -17.21 7.26 -3.52
C PHE A 79 -17.45 6.81 -2.08
N THR A 80 -18.59 7.20 -1.51
CA THR A 80 -18.89 6.95 -0.10
C THR A 80 -19.82 5.75 0.09
N ARG A 81 -19.65 5.04 1.19
CA ARG A 81 -20.60 4.06 1.72
C ARG A 81 -20.77 4.33 3.21
N ASP A 82 -21.93 4.85 3.56
CA ASP A 82 -22.29 5.06 4.96
C ASP A 82 -22.75 3.74 5.58
N TRP A 83 -22.52 3.57 6.88
CA TRP A 83 -23.02 2.43 7.63
C TRP A 83 -24.27 2.81 8.44
N SER A 84 -25.21 1.88 8.55
CA SER A 84 -26.38 1.98 9.43
C SER A 84 -26.68 0.62 10.04
N THR A 85 -27.48 0.60 11.11
CA THR A 85 -27.89 -0.63 11.81
C THR A 85 -28.57 -1.65 10.90
N SER A 86 -29.19 -1.22 9.79
CA SER A 86 -29.77 -2.14 8.78
C SER A 86 -28.75 -3.04 8.06
N LEU A 87 -27.45 -2.68 8.14
CA LEU A 87 -26.32 -3.37 7.53
C LEU A 87 -25.51 -4.20 8.54
N GLU A 88 -25.95 -4.27 9.80
CA GLU A 88 -25.31 -5.08 10.83
C GLU A 88 -25.23 -6.56 10.39
N GLY A 89 -24.07 -7.18 10.63
CA GLY A 89 -23.74 -8.54 10.17
C GLY A 89 -23.47 -8.68 8.66
N LYS A 90 -23.78 -7.66 7.84
CA LYS A 90 -23.59 -7.70 6.37
C LYS A 90 -22.37 -6.91 5.92
N HIS A 91 -22.15 -5.75 6.53
CA HIS A 91 -21.02 -4.88 6.25
C HIS A 91 -20.31 -4.48 7.53
N VAL A 92 -19.00 -4.28 7.40
CA VAL A 92 -18.19 -3.73 8.49
C VAL A 92 -18.82 -2.40 8.98
N PRO A 93 -18.86 -2.15 10.29
CA PRO A 93 -19.36 -0.90 10.88
C PRO A 93 -18.50 0.33 10.57
N LEU A 94 -18.27 0.65 9.31
CA LEU A 94 -17.48 1.80 8.88
C LEU A 94 -18.24 2.63 7.85
N ASN A 95 -18.24 3.93 8.06
CA ASN A 95 -18.29 4.89 6.97
C ASN A 95 -16.99 4.77 6.19
N ILE A 96 -17.09 4.63 4.88
CA ILE A 96 -15.93 4.56 3.99
C ILE A 96 -16.09 5.61 2.90
N ASP A 97 -15.09 6.47 2.73
CA ASP A 97 -14.95 7.41 1.61
C ASP A 97 -13.69 7.05 0.83
N LYS A 98 -13.86 6.41 -0.34
CA LYS A 98 -12.75 6.14 -1.27
C LYS A 98 -12.61 7.32 -2.22
N ARG A 99 -11.40 7.81 -2.39
CA ARG A 99 -11.12 8.93 -3.27
C ARG A 99 -10.08 8.59 -4.33
N PHE A 100 -10.24 9.25 -5.48
CA PHE A 100 -9.30 9.22 -6.58
C PHE A 100 -9.00 10.64 -7.02
N VAL A 101 -7.72 10.92 -7.27
CA VAL A 101 -7.26 12.22 -7.75
C VAL A 101 -6.48 12.03 -9.03
N MET A 102 -6.75 12.87 -10.02
CA MET A 102 -5.99 12.95 -11.26
C MET A 102 -5.55 14.39 -11.47
N LEU A 103 -4.24 14.58 -11.62
CA LEU A 103 -3.63 15.88 -11.86
C LEU A 103 -3.34 16.07 -13.34
N ARG A 104 -3.43 17.31 -13.82
CA ARG A 104 -2.96 17.70 -15.14
C ARG A 104 -1.45 17.45 -15.25
N GLY A 105 -1.01 16.91 -16.39
CA GLY A 105 0.41 16.68 -16.65
C GLY A 105 1.06 15.52 -15.87
N SER A 106 0.31 14.82 -15.02
CA SER A 106 0.82 13.65 -14.28
C SER A 106 0.60 12.36 -15.07
N SER A 107 1.62 11.50 -15.13
CA SER A 107 1.50 10.17 -15.76
C SER A 107 1.02 9.12 -14.76
N GLY A 108 -0.09 9.41 -14.09
CA GLY A 108 -0.67 8.53 -13.11
C GLY A 108 -1.89 9.10 -12.42
N PHE A 109 -2.36 8.41 -11.39
CA PHE A 109 -3.47 8.87 -10.55
C PHE A 109 -3.27 8.42 -9.10
N TYR A 110 -3.83 9.18 -8.18
CA TYR A 110 -3.74 8.92 -6.75
C TYR A 110 -5.01 8.24 -6.25
N SER A 111 -4.89 7.44 -5.20
CA SER A 111 -6.03 6.95 -4.45
C SER A 111 -5.75 6.90 -2.95
N TYR A 112 -6.78 7.21 -2.17
CA TYR A 112 -6.77 7.12 -0.72
C TYR A 112 -8.19 6.80 -0.22
N ALA A 113 -8.30 6.42 1.05
CA ALA A 113 -9.60 6.24 1.66
C ALA A 113 -9.62 6.75 3.10
N ILE A 114 -10.78 7.25 3.53
CA ILE A 114 -11.06 7.67 4.91
C ILE A 114 -12.04 6.67 5.49
N TYR A 115 -11.65 6.02 6.58
CA TYR A 115 -12.52 5.12 7.34
C TYR A 115 -12.89 5.79 8.65
N GLU A 116 -14.16 5.70 9.02
CA GLU A 116 -14.70 6.27 10.26
C GLU A 116 -15.66 5.29 10.94
N HIS A 117 -15.43 5.04 12.22
CA HIS A 117 -16.28 4.28 13.14
C HIS A 117 -16.83 5.23 14.21
N LEU A 118 -18.15 5.23 14.40
CA LEU A 118 -18.85 6.13 15.32
C LEU A 118 -19.11 5.49 16.70
N LYS A 119 -19.36 6.32 17.71
CA LYS A 119 -19.52 5.89 19.13
C LYS A 119 -20.74 5.03 19.39
N GLU A 120 -21.70 5.00 18.48
CA GLU A 120 -22.96 4.28 18.63
C GLU A 120 -22.91 2.88 17.98
N TRP A 121 -21.80 2.53 17.34
CA TRP A 121 -21.72 1.38 16.44
C TRP A 121 -21.12 0.13 17.10
N PRO A 122 -21.48 -1.07 16.59
CA PRO A 122 -20.95 -2.33 17.10
C PRO A 122 -19.45 -2.45 16.81
N GLY A 123 -18.73 -3.11 17.71
CA GLY A 123 -17.31 -3.39 17.52
C GLY A 123 -17.05 -4.35 16.37
N PHE A 124 -15.81 -4.36 15.88
CA PHE A 124 -15.36 -5.23 14.80
C PHE A 124 -13.84 -5.37 14.81
N ASN A 125 -13.33 -6.34 14.06
CA ASN A 125 -11.91 -6.51 13.79
C ASN A 125 -11.62 -6.23 12.31
N LEU A 126 -10.44 -5.67 12.00
CA LEU A 126 -10.05 -5.33 10.62
C LEU A 126 -8.74 -6.03 10.20
N PRO A 127 -8.73 -7.35 9.92
CA PRO A 127 -7.47 -8.03 9.59
C PRO A 127 -6.72 -7.51 8.36
N GLN A 128 -7.41 -6.86 7.41
CA GLN A 128 -6.78 -6.38 6.18
C GLN A 128 -7.56 -5.24 5.53
N THR A 129 -6.83 -4.28 4.94
CA THR A 129 -7.38 -3.43 3.87
C THR A 129 -6.26 -2.99 2.91
N ARG A 130 -6.59 -2.91 1.61
CA ARG A 130 -5.65 -2.66 0.52
C ARG A 130 -6.35 -2.23 -0.77
N ILE A 131 -5.55 -1.84 -1.76
CA ILE A 131 -5.95 -1.78 -3.17
C ILE A 131 -5.37 -2.99 -3.90
N VAL A 132 -6.13 -3.52 -4.85
CA VAL A 132 -5.70 -4.58 -5.77
C VAL A 132 -5.91 -4.09 -7.20
N PHE A 133 -4.87 -4.18 -8.02
CA PHE A 133 -4.97 -4.06 -9.48
C PHE A 133 -4.53 -5.38 -10.12
N LYS A 134 -5.43 -5.96 -10.92
CA LYS A 134 -5.17 -7.15 -11.74
C LYS A 134 -4.92 -6.71 -13.16
N LEU A 135 -3.66 -6.79 -13.58
CA LEU A 135 -3.23 -6.33 -14.90
C LEU A 135 -3.46 -7.43 -15.94
N ARG A 136 -3.41 -7.05 -17.22
CA ARG A 136 -3.51 -8.00 -18.33
C ARG A 136 -2.38 -9.01 -18.32
N LYS A 137 -2.71 -10.29 -18.10
CA LYS A 137 -1.71 -11.37 -18.11
C LYS A 137 -1.06 -11.56 -19.46
N ASP A 138 -1.72 -11.19 -20.56
CA ASP A 138 -1.14 -11.29 -21.90
C ASP A 138 -0.09 -10.20 -22.17
N LYS A 139 -0.11 -9.10 -21.41
CA LYS A 139 0.77 -7.94 -21.60
C LYS A 139 1.90 -7.84 -20.58
N PHE A 140 1.57 -7.97 -19.30
CA PHE A 140 2.50 -7.75 -18.19
C PHE A 140 3.15 -9.07 -17.77
N ARG A 141 4.43 -9.22 -18.12
CA ARG A 141 5.17 -10.50 -17.98
C ARG A 141 6.42 -10.41 -17.13
N TYR A 142 6.88 -9.21 -16.83
CA TYR A 142 8.09 -8.98 -16.05
C TYR A 142 7.72 -8.17 -14.81
N MET A 143 8.12 -8.63 -13.64
CA MET A 143 7.82 -8.00 -12.36
C MET A 143 9.10 -7.46 -11.75
N ALA A 144 9.01 -6.28 -11.16
CA ALA A 144 10.11 -5.67 -10.39
C ALA A 144 9.60 -5.24 -9.02
N VAL A 145 10.31 -5.67 -7.98
CA VAL A 145 9.99 -5.37 -6.57
C VAL A 145 11.16 -4.67 -5.88
N THR A 146 12.38 -5.14 -6.12
CA THR A 146 13.64 -4.49 -5.70
C THR A 146 14.70 -4.67 -6.78
N ASP A 147 15.81 -3.92 -6.74
CA ASP A 147 16.89 -4.02 -7.75
C ASP A 147 17.42 -5.47 -7.92
N ASN A 148 17.41 -6.25 -6.84
CA ASN A 148 17.84 -7.66 -6.84
C ASN A 148 16.69 -8.68 -6.95
N ARG A 149 15.42 -8.23 -7.08
CA ARG A 149 14.25 -9.11 -7.24
C ARG A 149 13.38 -8.60 -8.38
N GLN A 150 13.83 -8.92 -9.59
CA GLN A 150 13.13 -8.65 -10.82
C GLN A 150 13.26 -9.86 -11.75
N ARG A 151 12.16 -10.24 -12.41
CA ARG A 151 12.17 -11.41 -13.30
C ARG A 151 10.94 -11.46 -14.18
N ARG A 152 11.05 -12.28 -15.23
CA ARG A 152 9.87 -12.84 -15.92
C ARG A 152 9.11 -13.73 -14.94
N MET A 153 7.79 -13.60 -14.95
CA MET A 153 6.90 -14.33 -14.06
C MET A 153 6.10 -15.39 -14.82
N PRO A 154 5.81 -16.55 -14.19
CA PRO A 154 4.89 -17.52 -14.76
C PRO A 154 3.48 -16.93 -14.89
N LEU A 155 2.66 -17.56 -15.72
CA LEU A 155 1.26 -17.18 -15.90
C LEU A 155 0.42 -17.65 -14.71
N PRO A 156 -0.69 -16.96 -14.38
CA PRO A 156 -1.65 -17.48 -13.40
C PRO A 156 -2.19 -18.87 -13.79
N ASP A 157 -2.25 -19.21 -15.09
CA ASP A 157 -2.65 -20.53 -15.57
C ASP A 157 -1.69 -21.65 -15.11
N ASP A 158 -0.41 -21.33 -14.89
CA ASP A 158 0.61 -22.29 -14.45
C ASP A 158 0.38 -22.76 -13.01
N ARG A 159 -0.37 -21.97 -12.22
CA ARG A 159 -0.83 -22.34 -10.86
C ARG A 159 -2.07 -23.26 -10.86
N SER A 160 -2.59 -23.65 -12.03
CA SER A 160 -3.75 -24.54 -12.09
C SER A 160 -3.41 -25.97 -11.67
N PRO A 161 -4.36 -26.77 -11.14
CA PRO A 161 -4.11 -28.15 -10.71
C PRO A 161 -3.58 -29.09 -11.81
N ARG A 162 -3.72 -28.72 -13.09
CA ARG A 162 -3.18 -29.49 -14.22
C ARG A 162 -1.71 -29.16 -14.53
N ARG A 163 -1.23 -28.01 -14.06
CA ARG A 163 0.10 -27.46 -14.37
C ARG A 163 1.01 -27.34 -13.16
N SER A 164 0.45 -27.36 -11.96
CA SER A 164 1.19 -27.30 -10.71
C SER A 164 0.73 -28.33 -9.69
N SER A 165 1.59 -28.61 -8.71
CA SER A 165 1.26 -29.38 -7.52
C SER A 165 1.28 -28.49 -6.28
N PRO A 166 0.23 -28.49 -5.46
CA PRO A 166 0.24 -27.75 -4.20
C PRO A 166 1.32 -28.27 -3.26
N LEU A 167 1.92 -27.37 -2.49
CA LEU A 167 2.90 -27.70 -1.45
C LEU A 167 2.24 -27.65 -0.06
N ALA A 168 3.05 -27.76 1.00
CA ALA A 168 2.56 -27.79 2.38
C ALA A 168 1.80 -26.51 2.78
N TYR A 169 2.21 -25.35 2.26
CA TYR A 169 1.51 -24.09 2.48
C TYR A 169 0.52 -23.83 1.34
N PRO A 170 -0.73 -23.42 1.64
CA PRO A 170 -1.79 -23.33 0.63
C PRO A 170 -1.51 -22.27 -0.45
N GLU A 171 -0.66 -21.28 -0.16
CA GLU A 171 -0.23 -20.28 -1.13
C GLU A 171 0.88 -20.75 -2.08
N ALA A 172 1.60 -21.81 -1.74
CA ALA A 172 2.77 -22.27 -2.46
C ALA A 172 2.45 -23.44 -3.39
N VAL A 173 2.91 -23.36 -4.64
CA VAL A 173 2.76 -24.43 -5.64
C VAL A 173 4.09 -24.71 -6.35
N LEU A 174 4.36 -25.98 -6.63
CA LEU A 174 5.44 -26.40 -7.53
C LEU A 174 4.92 -26.41 -8.97
N ILE A 175 5.58 -25.69 -9.87
CA ILE A 175 5.22 -25.63 -11.29
C ILE A 175 5.78 -26.87 -12.01
N VAL A 176 4.90 -27.70 -12.57
CA VAL A 176 5.26 -29.02 -13.16
C VAL A 176 5.16 -29.00 -14.69
N HIS A 177 4.11 -28.38 -15.23
CA HIS A 177 3.82 -28.29 -16.67
C HIS A 177 3.46 -26.85 -17.08
N PRO A 178 4.40 -25.90 -16.97
CA PRO A 178 4.13 -24.51 -17.31
C PRO A 178 3.87 -24.31 -18.81
N VAL A 179 3.28 -23.17 -19.15
CA VAL A 179 3.16 -22.71 -20.54
C VAL A 179 4.55 -22.45 -21.11
N GLU A 180 5.39 -21.70 -20.42
CA GLU A 180 6.79 -21.48 -20.76
C GLU A 180 7.71 -22.44 -19.98
N SER A 181 8.53 -23.22 -20.69
CA SER A 181 9.34 -24.29 -20.08
C SER A 181 10.38 -23.82 -19.07
N GLU A 182 10.76 -22.54 -19.12
CA GLU A 182 11.73 -21.91 -18.21
C GLU A 182 11.28 -21.94 -16.73
N PHE A 183 9.96 -21.95 -16.48
CA PHE A 183 9.40 -21.97 -15.11
C PHE A 183 9.24 -23.37 -14.52
N LYS A 184 9.64 -24.42 -15.25
CA LYS A 184 9.43 -25.80 -14.81
C LYS A 184 10.33 -26.12 -13.60
N GLY A 185 9.72 -26.64 -12.54
CA GLY A 185 10.41 -27.00 -11.31
C GLY A 185 10.54 -25.83 -10.32
N GLU A 186 10.07 -24.63 -10.66
CA GLU A 186 10.04 -23.51 -9.73
C GLU A 186 8.90 -23.64 -8.72
N VAL A 187 9.11 -23.07 -7.54
CA VAL A 187 8.06 -22.86 -6.54
C VAL A 187 7.59 -21.42 -6.62
N ASP A 188 6.29 -21.24 -6.85
CA ASP A 188 5.65 -19.92 -6.80
C ASP A 188 4.83 -19.74 -5.53
N ASP A 189 5.18 -18.71 -4.77
CA ASP A 189 4.49 -18.27 -3.56
C ASP A 189 4.49 -16.74 -3.51
N LYS A 190 3.31 -16.15 -3.31
CA LYS A 190 3.14 -14.68 -3.20
C LYS A 190 4.03 -14.07 -2.10
N TYR A 191 4.35 -14.82 -1.04
CA TYR A 191 5.17 -14.33 0.07
C TYR A 191 6.67 -14.21 -0.30
N GLN A 192 7.14 -14.80 -1.40
CA GLN A 192 8.52 -14.60 -1.90
C GLN A 192 8.80 -13.15 -2.31
N TYR A 193 7.74 -12.40 -2.59
CA TYR A 193 7.80 -11.05 -3.12
C TYR A 193 7.45 -9.99 -2.06
N SER A 194 7.41 -10.33 -0.77
CA SER A 194 7.18 -9.35 0.29
C SER A 194 8.35 -8.38 0.44
N CYS A 195 8.05 -7.19 0.98
CA CYS A 195 9.04 -6.21 1.42
C CYS A 195 8.69 -5.70 2.81
N GLU A 196 9.71 -5.33 3.57
CA GLU A 196 9.56 -4.52 4.78
C GLU A 196 9.04 -3.12 4.40
N ASN A 197 8.20 -2.54 5.25
CA ASN A 197 7.61 -1.21 5.01
C ASN A 197 8.65 -0.13 4.68
N LYS A 198 9.83 -0.19 5.32
CA LYS A 198 10.93 0.76 5.07
C LYS A 198 11.51 0.72 3.65
N ASP A 199 11.34 -0.39 2.93
CA ASP A 199 11.87 -0.57 1.57
C ASP A 199 10.73 -0.62 0.54
N LEU A 200 9.48 -0.77 0.99
CA LEU A 200 8.29 -0.89 0.16
C LEU A 200 7.79 0.48 -0.33
N HIS A 201 8.59 1.11 -1.19
CA HIS A 201 8.29 2.39 -1.81
C HIS A 201 7.72 2.27 -3.22
N VAL A 202 8.27 1.37 -4.05
CA VAL A 202 7.81 1.16 -5.42
C VAL A 202 7.95 -0.30 -5.84
N HIS A 203 6.95 -0.81 -6.55
CA HIS A 203 6.97 -2.13 -7.18
C HIS A 203 5.93 -2.18 -8.29
N GLY A 204 6.08 -3.12 -9.22
CA GLY A 204 5.21 -3.13 -10.38
C GLY A 204 5.53 -4.16 -11.43
N TRP A 205 5.00 -3.88 -12.63
CA TRP A 205 5.04 -4.76 -13.78
C TRP A 205 5.42 -4.02 -15.04
N ILE A 206 6.12 -4.71 -15.92
CA ILE A 206 6.52 -4.24 -17.24
C ILE A 206 5.77 -5.05 -18.31
N CYS A 207 5.16 -4.31 -19.23
CA CYS A 207 4.72 -4.77 -20.54
C CYS A 207 5.79 -4.40 -21.56
N ASN A 208 6.14 -5.31 -22.47
CA ASN A 208 7.15 -5.07 -23.48
C ASN A 208 6.58 -4.53 -24.81
N ASP A 209 5.28 -4.74 -25.06
CA ASP A 209 4.65 -4.38 -26.34
C ASP A 209 3.21 -3.82 -26.17
N PRO A 210 3.05 -2.49 -26.25
CA PRO A 210 4.12 -1.48 -26.23
C PRO A 210 4.86 -1.45 -24.87
N PRO A 211 6.09 -0.90 -24.79
CA PRO A 211 6.84 -0.78 -23.54
C PRO A 211 6.12 0.13 -22.55
N VAL A 212 5.49 -0.46 -21.55
CA VAL A 212 4.69 0.25 -20.54
C VAL A 212 4.99 -0.33 -19.16
N GLY A 213 5.32 0.54 -18.21
CA GLY A 213 5.41 0.19 -16.81
C GLY A 213 4.12 0.53 -16.05
N TRP A 214 3.73 -0.34 -15.13
CA TRP A 214 2.69 -0.09 -14.13
C TRP A 214 3.30 -0.19 -12.75
N TRP A 215 3.26 0.90 -11.97
CA TRP A 215 3.95 1.01 -10.70
C TRP A 215 3.01 1.47 -9.58
N GLN A 216 3.13 0.80 -8.44
CA GLN A 216 2.53 1.24 -7.19
C GLN A 216 3.58 2.00 -6.40
N ILE A 217 3.38 3.30 -6.20
CA ILE A 217 4.27 4.18 -5.42
C ILE A 217 3.59 4.53 -4.09
N THR A 218 4.32 4.27 -3.00
CA THR A 218 3.94 4.66 -1.63
C THR A 218 4.99 5.62 -1.07
N PRO A 219 4.73 6.94 -1.11
CA PRO A 219 5.70 7.96 -0.72
C PRO A 219 5.91 8.05 0.80
N SER A 220 4.91 7.67 1.59
CA SER A 220 4.96 7.71 3.06
C SER A 220 4.39 6.44 3.66
N ASN A 221 5.00 6.02 4.77
CA ASN A 221 4.55 4.89 5.58
C ASN A 221 3.64 5.31 6.73
N GLU A 222 3.27 6.60 6.85
CA GLU A 222 2.63 7.12 8.07
C GLU A 222 1.34 6.39 8.47
N PHE A 223 0.60 5.89 7.48
CA PHE A 223 -0.66 5.19 7.67
C PHE A 223 -0.53 3.67 7.81
N ARG A 224 0.66 3.09 7.54
CA ARG A 224 0.88 1.64 7.59
C ARG A 224 0.99 1.13 9.03
N SER A 225 0.66 -0.14 9.23
CA SER A 225 0.79 -0.82 10.53
C SER A 225 2.16 -1.45 10.75
N GLY A 226 2.52 -1.63 12.02
CA GLY A 226 3.66 -2.45 12.47
C GLY A 226 5.06 -1.85 12.27
N GLY A 227 5.14 -0.54 12.04
CA GLY A 227 6.41 0.15 11.87
C GLY A 227 7.21 -0.30 10.64
N PRO A 228 8.50 0.07 10.56
CA PRO A 228 9.30 -0.07 9.34
C PRO A 228 9.72 -1.50 9.01
N MET A 229 9.85 -2.39 9.99
CA MET A 229 10.25 -3.80 9.76
C MET A 229 9.06 -4.69 9.37
N LYS A 230 7.83 -4.21 9.52
CA LYS A 230 6.65 -5.00 9.16
C LYS A 230 6.66 -5.30 7.67
N GLN A 231 6.59 -6.59 7.35
CA GLN A 231 6.52 -7.06 5.97
C GLN A 231 5.10 -7.02 5.42
N ASN A 232 5.00 -6.64 4.15
CA ASN A 232 3.76 -6.62 3.38
C ASN A 232 3.97 -7.20 1.98
N LEU A 233 2.89 -7.70 1.41
CA LEU A 233 2.85 -8.18 0.02
C LEU A 233 3.01 -7.01 -0.95
N THR A 234 3.54 -7.30 -2.14
CA THR A 234 3.80 -6.32 -3.19
C THR A 234 3.07 -6.72 -4.47
N SER A 235 3.79 -6.99 -5.56
CA SER A 235 3.30 -7.64 -6.77
C SER A 235 3.54 -9.15 -6.73
N HIS A 236 2.70 -9.93 -7.41
CA HIS A 236 2.84 -11.39 -7.52
C HIS A 236 2.11 -11.96 -8.74
N VAL A 237 2.31 -13.26 -9.04
CA VAL A 237 1.71 -13.96 -10.19
C VAL A 237 0.21 -13.66 -10.33
N GLY A 238 -0.22 -13.43 -11.57
CA GLY A 238 -1.59 -12.99 -11.91
C GLY A 238 -1.66 -11.59 -12.54
N PRO A 239 -0.56 -11.14 -13.17
CA PRO A 239 0.14 -9.90 -12.79
C PRO A 239 -0.65 -9.00 -11.84
N ILE A 240 -0.58 -9.31 -10.55
CA ILE A 240 -1.30 -8.59 -9.50
C ILE A 240 -0.35 -7.55 -8.90
N ASN A 241 -0.89 -6.35 -8.64
CA ASN A 241 -0.19 -5.25 -8.02
C ASN A 241 -1.03 -4.74 -6.82
N LEU A 242 -0.43 -4.71 -5.64
CA LEU A 242 -1.12 -4.44 -4.38
C LEU A 242 -0.64 -3.14 -3.73
N ALA A 243 -1.58 -2.35 -3.21
CA ALA A 243 -1.30 -1.29 -2.24
C ALA A 243 -1.69 -1.75 -0.83
N MET A 244 -0.75 -2.33 -0.08
CA MET A 244 -1.02 -2.81 1.28
C MET A 244 -0.99 -1.65 2.30
N PHE A 245 -2.08 -1.48 3.04
CA PHE A 245 -2.18 -0.50 4.14
C PHE A 245 -2.12 -1.17 5.51
N LEU A 246 -2.87 -2.26 5.66
CA LEU A 246 -3.02 -3.01 6.90
C LEU A 246 -3.11 -4.49 6.57
N SER A 247 -2.40 -5.33 7.32
CA SER A 247 -2.51 -6.77 7.20
C SER A 247 -1.91 -7.52 8.39
N ALA A 248 -2.60 -8.58 8.81
CA ALA A 248 -2.12 -9.55 9.79
C ALA A 248 -0.93 -10.42 9.33
N HIS A 249 -0.53 -10.39 8.05
CA HIS A 249 0.59 -11.21 7.55
C HIS A 249 1.88 -11.00 8.38
N TYR A 250 2.63 -12.08 8.64
CA TYR A 250 3.90 -12.13 9.38
C TYR A 250 3.86 -11.85 10.88
N VAL A 251 2.77 -11.31 11.43
CA VAL A 251 2.65 -11.01 12.87
C VAL A 251 1.48 -11.77 13.50
N GLY A 252 0.42 -12.03 12.74
CA GLY A 252 -0.75 -12.75 13.23
C GLY A 252 -1.78 -11.81 13.86
N GLU A 253 -2.53 -12.34 14.83
CA GLU A 253 -3.69 -11.68 15.43
C GLU A 253 -3.34 -10.37 16.15
N GLU A 254 -2.12 -10.23 16.68
CA GLU A 254 -1.67 -9.02 17.37
C GLU A 254 -1.61 -7.78 16.46
N MET A 255 -1.56 -7.99 15.14
CA MET A 255 -1.57 -6.90 14.14
C MET A 255 -2.99 -6.51 13.71
N VAL A 256 -4.01 -7.27 14.10
CA VAL A 256 -5.41 -7.01 13.75
C VAL A 256 -5.94 -5.89 14.65
N PRO A 257 -6.31 -4.71 14.11
CA PRO A 257 -7.02 -3.71 14.90
C PRO A 257 -8.37 -4.27 15.34
N LYS A 258 -8.62 -4.22 16.64
CA LYS A 258 -9.87 -4.63 17.27
C LYS A 258 -10.56 -3.40 17.84
N PHE A 259 -11.76 -3.11 17.38
CA PHE A 259 -12.55 -1.96 17.81
C PHE A 259 -13.66 -2.45 18.73
N GLN A 260 -13.74 -1.86 19.91
CA GLN A 260 -14.83 -2.15 20.83
C GLN A 260 -16.11 -1.46 20.37
N ARG A 261 -17.27 -1.98 20.80
CA ARG A 261 -18.54 -1.27 20.67
C ARG A 261 -18.39 0.17 21.20
N GLY A 262 -18.70 1.11 20.32
CA GLY A 262 -18.66 2.55 20.61
C GLY A 262 -17.28 3.18 20.76
N GLU A 263 -16.21 2.50 20.33
CA GLU A 263 -14.86 3.08 20.24
C GLU A 263 -14.76 3.99 19.00
N PRO A 264 -14.80 5.34 19.12
CA PRO A 264 -14.70 6.19 17.94
C PRO A 264 -13.32 6.06 17.30
N TRP A 265 -13.27 5.94 15.98
CA TRP A 265 -12.01 5.85 15.25
C TRP A 265 -12.14 6.46 13.88
N LYS A 266 -11.10 7.19 13.44
CA LYS A 266 -11.03 7.75 12.10
C LYS A 266 -9.59 7.69 11.59
N LYS A 267 -9.40 7.18 10.38
CA LYS A 267 -8.07 7.06 9.76
C LYS A 267 -8.12 7.26 8.26
N ILE A 268 -7.10 7.93 7.74
CA ILE A 268 -6.82 8.00 6.30
C ILE A 268 -5.76 6.98 5.92
N PHE A 269 -5.99 6.27 4.81
CA PHE A 269 -5.04 5.35 4.18
C PHE A 269 -4.58 5.91 2.85
N GLY A 270 -3.27 6.10 2.67
CA GLY A 270 -2.71 6.79 1.52
C GLY A 270 -2.56 8.31 1.73
N PRO A 271 -2.48 9.10 0.64
CA PRO A 271 -2.56 8.64 -0.75
C PRO A 271 -1.38 7.80 -1.20
N VAL A 272 -1.69 6.82 -2.05
CA VAL A 272 -0.73 6.12 -2.89
C VAL A 272 -0.89 6.57 -4.33
N PHE A 273 0.17 6.43 -5.12
CA PHE A 273 0.21 6.87 -6.50
C PHE A 273 0.40 5.67 -7.44
N VAL A 274 -0.52 5.53 -8.40
CA VAL A 274 -0.40 4.57 -9.50
C VAL A 274 0.29 5.30 -10.63
N TYR A 275 1.55 4.98 -10.87
CA TYR A 275 2.39 5.60 -11.88
C TYR A 275 2.49 4.73 -13.13
N LEU A 276 2.37 5.35 -14.29
CA LEU A 276 2.55 4.74 -15.60
C LEU A 276 3.68 5.45 -16.33
N ASN A 277 4.55 4.69 -16.96
CA ASN A 277 5.58 5.25 -17.83
C ASN A 277 5.76 4.40 -19.09
N THR A 278 6.43 4.96 -20.07
CA THR A 278 6.74 4.31 -21.35
C THR A 278 8.14 4.70 -21.79
N LEU A 279 8.71 3.93 -22.71
CA LEU A 279 9.99 4.27 -23.34
C LEU A 279 9.73 4.84 -24.73
N ILE A 280 10.52 5.86 -25.07
CA ILE A 280 10.68 6.30 -26.45
C ILE A 280 11.87 5.49 -27.01
N ASP A 281 11.66 4.83 -28.16
CA ASP A 281 12.61 3.96 -28.89
C ASP A 281 12.95 2.57 -28.26
N ASN A 282 13.70 1.74 -28.99
CA ASN A 282 14.15 0.35 -28.68
C ASN A 282 15.08 0.24 -27.44
N ASN A 283 14.86 1.07 -26.42
CA ASN A 283 15.59 1.03 -25.16
C ASN A 283 15.20 -0.22 -24.35
N ASP A 284 16.12 -0.65 -23.48
CA ASP A 284 15.90 -1.75 -22.56
C ASP A 284 14.66 -1.46 -21.68
N PRO A 285 13.61 -2.32 -21.68
CA PRO A 285 12.44 -2.17 -20.82
C PRO A 285 12.76 -1.99 -19.33
N LEU A 286 13.95 -2.41 -18.87
CA LEU A 286 14.40 -2.17 -17.50
C LEU A 286 14.58 -0.68 -17.15
N TRP A 287 14.70 0.22 -18.14
CA TRP A 287 14.67 1.67 -17.89
C TRP A 287 13.34 2.16 -17.31
N LEU A 288 12.23 1.44 -17.54
CA LEU A 288 10.94 1.76 -16.91
C LEU A 288 11.03 1.66 -15.38
N TRP A 289 11.83 0.73 -14.85
CA TRP A 289 12.06 0.60 -13.41
C TRP A 289 12.91 1.75 -12.86
N GLU A 290 13.97 2.13 -13.56
CA GLU A 290 14.82 3.25 -13.15
C GLU A 290 14.06 4.57 -13.11
N ASP A 291 13.22 4.81 -14.12
CA ASP A 291 12.33 5.98 -14.15
C ASP A 291 11.30 5.95 -13.00
N ALA A 292 10.68 4.80 -12.72
CA ALA A 292 9.76 4.66 -11.58
C ALA A 292 10.44 4.94 -10.22
N LYS A 293 11.73 4.58 -10.07
CA LYS A 293 12.52 4.95 -8.88
C LYS A 293 12.77 6.45 -8.78
N GLN A 294 12.98 7.14 -9.90
CA GLN A 294 13.11 8.62 -9.87
C GLN A 294 11.78 9.27 -9.52
N GLU A 295 10.69 8.82 -10.13
CA GLU A 295 9.35 9.32 -9.79
C GLU A 295 9.02 9.10 -8.31
N THR A 296 9.41 7.96 -7.76
CA THR A 296 9.27 7.68 -6.31
C THR A 296 9.96 8.73 -5.46
N LYS A 297 11.17 9.18 -5.83
CA LYS A 297 11.86 10.25 -5.09
C LYS A 297 11.11 11.58 -5.18
N THR A 298 10.56 11.90 -6.37
CA THR A 298 9.71 13.08 -6.56
C THR A 298 8.49 13.02 -5.64
N GLN A 299 7.77 11.90 -5.63
CA GLN A 299 6.58 11.72 -4.79
C GLN A 299 6.92 11.78 -3.29
N VAL A 300 8.08 11.27 -2.86
CA VAL A 300 8.58 11.43 -1.47
C VAL A 300 8.87 12.89 -1.14
N GLN A 301 9.49 13.64 -2.06
CA GLN A 301 9.79 15.07 -1.86
C GLN A 301 8.55 15.95 -1.86
N CYS A 302 7.52 15.57 -2.61
CA CYS A 302 6.24 16.27 -2.63
C CYS A 302 5.31 15.91 -1.46
N TRP A 303 5.69 14.93 -0.63
CA TRP A 303 4.93 14.58 0.57
C TRP A 303 5.13 15.62 1.67
N PRO A 304 4.08 16.02 2.40
CA PRO A 304 2.67 15.70 2.21
C PRO A 304 2.04 16.54 1.09
N TYR A 305 1.14 15.93 0.32
CA TYR A 305 0.50 16.61 -0.80
C TYR A 305 -0.40 17.78 -0.35
N ASN A 306 -0.37 18.87 -1.13
CA ASN A 306 -1.15 20.08 -0.85
C ASN A 306 -2.48 20.16 -1.64
N PHE A 307 -2.70 19.24 -2.58
CA PHE A 307 -3.82 19.30 -3.54
C PHE A 307 -5.08 18.55 -3.09
N LEU A 308 -4.99 17.70 -2.07
CA LEU A 308 -6.13 16.91 -1.58
C LEU A 308 -7.18 17.82 -0.91
N ALA A 309 -8.45 17.55 -1.20
CA ALA A 309 -9.57 18.34 -0.69
C ALA A 309 -10.08 17.88 0.69
N SER A 310 -9.62 16.75 1.23
CA SER A 310 -10.08 16.28 2.53
C SER A 310 -9.37 16.97 3.68
N ASP A 311 -10.13 17.55 4.61
CA ASP A 311 -9.61 18.09 5.87
C ASP A 311 -9.02 17.00 6.80
N ASP A 312 -9.38 15.73 6.57
CA ASP A 312 -8.78 14.59 7.30
C ASP A 312 -7.31 14.34 6.91
N PHE A 313 -6.83 14.97 5.84
CA PHE A 313 -5.43 14.99 5.45
C PHE A 313 -4.80 16.34 5.82
N PRO A 314 -4.05 16.42 6.93
CA PRO A 314 -3.39 17.66 7.32
C PRO A 314 -2.31 17.98 6.29
N LYS A 315 -2.30 19.23 5.84
CA LYS A 315 -1.28 19.77 4.93
C LYS A 315 0.04 19.99 5.66
N SER A 316 1.11 20.31 4.91
CA SER A 316 2.46 20.48 5.48
C SER A 316 2.48 21.55 6.58
N GLU A 317 1.77 22.66 6.39
CA GLU A 317 1.67 23.76 7.36
C GLU A 317 0.89 23.39 8.65
N GLN A 318 0.18 22.26 8.65
CA GLN A 318 -0.56 21.73 9.80
C GLN A 318 0.19 20.59 10.50
N ARG A 319 1.42 20.30 10.06
CA ARG A 319 2.28 19.24 10.58
C ARG A 319 3.49 19.84 11.29
N GLY A 320 4.09 19.05 12.17
CA GLY A 320 5.27 19.41 12.94
C GLY A 320 6.49 18.59 12.54
N CYS A 321 7.60 18.85 13.23
CA CYS A 321 8.81 18.04 13.14
C CYS A 321 9.37 17.76 14.53
N VAL A 322 10.06 16.63 14.67
CA VAL A 322 10.85 16.29 15.86
C VAL A 322 12.28 16.07 15.43
N SER A 323 13.22 16.75 16.08
CA SER A 323 14.65 16.59 15.82
C SER A 323 15.42 16.38 17.12
N GLY A 324 16.57 15.75 17.01
CA GLY A 324 17.41 15.49 18.18
C GLY A 324 18.69 14.78 17.80
N ARG A 325 19.39 14.29 18.82
CA ARG A 325 20.60 13.49 18.66
C ARG A 325 20.53 12.26 19.56
N LEU A 326 20.65 11.09 18.95
CA LEU A 326 20.74 9.81 19.65
C LEU A 326 22.21 9.46 19.88
N ARG A 327 22.54 9.05 21.10
CA ARG A 327 23.85 8.52 21.47
C ARG A 327 23.68 7.32 22.39
N VAL A 328 24.58 6.35 22.28
CA VAL A 328 24.58 5.14 23.11
C VAL A 328 25.69 5.21 24.14
N SER A 329 25.40 4.73 25.35
CA SER A 329 26.40 4.54 26.40
C SER A 329 26.63 3.04 26.59
N ASP A 330 27.77 2.56 26.10
CA ASP A 330 28.21 1.17 26.29
C ASP A 330 29.60 1.17 26.91
N ARG A 331 29.66 0.93 28.23
CA ARG A 331 30.88 0.97 29.03
C ARG A 331 31.89 -0.13 28.67
N TYR A 332 31.46 -1.18 27.97
CA TYR A 332 32.37 -2.23 27.51
C TYR A 332 33.10 -1.85 26.22
N VAL A 333 32.56 -0.88 25.47
CA VAL A 333 33.16 -0.37 24.23
C VAL A 333 33.88 0.95 24.47
N SER A 334 33.25 1.89 25.19
CA SER A 334 33.81 3.21 25.48
C SER A 334 33.22 3.81 26.75
N ASN A 335 34.03 4.58 27.48
CA ASN A 335 33.54 5.42 28.58
C ASN A 335 32.83 6.69 28.07
N GLU A 336 32.93 6.99 26.78
CA GLU A 336 32.26 8.12 26.14
C GLU A 336 30.96 7.70 25.46
N HIS A 337 30.07 8.68 25.23
CA HIS A 337 28.85 8.45 24.46
C HIS A 337 29.17 8.26 22.97
N ILE A 338 28.71 7.14 22.42
CA ILE A 338 28.95 6.74 21.04
C ILE A 338 27.85 7.33 20.15
N SER A 339 28.25 8.02 19.08
CA SER A 339 27.30 8.45 18.04
C SER A 339 26.91 7.24 17.21
N VAL A 340 25.62 7.12 16.89
CA VAL A 340 25.09 5.96 16.18
C VAL A 340 24.62 6.36 14.79
N ASN A 341 25.23 5.76 13.77
CA ASN A 341 24.82 5.94 12.38
C ASN A 341 23.78 4.88 12.01
N GLY A 342 22.67 5.31 11.40
CA GLY A 342 21.65 4.38 10.89
C GLY A 342 20.77 3.74 11.97
N ALA A 343 20.83 4.22 13.21
CA ALA A 343 19.82 3.89 14.22
C ALA A 343 18.46 4.42 13.78
N TYR A 344 17.42 3.61 13.99
CA TYR A 344 16.06 4.04 13.70
C TYR A 344 15.51 4.78 14.89
N VAL A 345 14.87 5.92 14.60
CA VAL A 345 14.16 6.74 15.59
C VAL A 345 12.78 7.01 15.04
N GLY A 346 11.76 6.86 15.87
CA GLY A 346 10.39 7.03 15.42
C GLY A 346 9.40 7.40 16.50
N LEU A 347 8.26 7.87 16.02
CA LEU A 347 7.11 8.27 16.80
C LEU A 347 5.98 7.27 16.53
N ALA A 348 5.36 6.79 17.59
CA ALA A 348 4.13 6.01 17.53
C ALA A 348 3.20 6.46 18.68
N PRO A 349 1.89 6.16 18.61
CA PRO A 349 0.96 6.53 19.66
C PRO A 349 1.42 6.05 21.05
N PRO A 350 1.00 6.72 22.14
CA PRO A 350 1.41 6.35 23.47
C PRO A 350 1.02 4.91 23.80
N GLY A 351 1.96 4.16 24.38
CA GLY A 351 1.78 2.76 24.75
C GLY A 351 3.01 2.20 25.45
N ASP A 352 2.95 0.91 25.78
CA ASP A 352 4.05 0.22 26.46
C ASP A 352 5.34 0.19 25.61
N VAL A 353 6.46 -0.15 26.24
CA VAL A 353 7.74 -0.34 25.55
C VAL A 353 7.57 -1.40 24.45
N GLY A 354 7.92 -1.04 23.22
CA GLY A 354 7.84 -1.93 22.06
C GLY A 354 6.47 -2.01 21.37
N SER A 355 5.44 -1.35 21.89
CA SER A 355 4.07 -1.35 21.31
C SER A 355 3.99 -0.85 19.86
N TRP A 356 4.95 -0.04 19.42
CA TRP A 356 5.05 0.41 18.03
C TRP A 356 5.13 -0.74 17.00
N GLN A 357 5.62 -1.93 17.41
CA GLN A 357 5.75 -3.09 16.54
C GLN A 357 4.39 -3.73 16.16
N THR A 358 3.38 -3.53 16.99
CA THR A 358 2.01 -4.07 16.80
C THR A 358 0.96 -2.98 16.62
N GLU A 359 1.36 -1.72 16.72
CA GLU A 359 0.49 -0.57 16.46
C GLU A 359 -0.08 -0.60 15.02
N SER A 360 -1.40 -0.49 14.95
CA SER A 360 -2.20 -0.69 13.74
C SER A 360 -3.38 0.28 13.57
N LYS A 361 -3.76 1.02 14.63
CA LYS A 361 -4.89 1.97 14.66
C LYS A 361 -4.48 3.41 14.39
N GLY A 362 -3.31 3.83 14.84
CA GLY A 362 -2.79 5.19 14.73
C GLY A 362 -1.85 5.39 13.53
N TYR A 363 -1.01 6.42 13.63
CA TYR A 363 0.02 6.77 12.65
C TYR A 363 1.41 6.59 13.26
N GLN A 364 2.40 6.25 12.45
CA GLN A 364 3.78 6.15 12.90
C GLN A 364 4.74 6.87 11.95
N PHE A 365 5.82 7.42 12.49
CA PHE A 365 6.80 8.19 11.72
C PHE A 365 8.19 7.69 12.07
N TRP A 366 9.04 7.45 11.07
CA TRP A 366 10.34 6.83 11.28
C TRP A 366 11.40 7.50 10.42
N THR A 367 12.58 7.67 10.98
CA THR A 367 13.77 8.15 10.29
C THR A 367 15.00 7.37 10.75
N LYS A 368 16.14 7.64 10.10
CA LYS A 368 17.44 7.16 10.53
C LYS A 368 18.30 8.33 11.01
N THR A 369 19.15 8.02 11.97
CA THR A 369 20.22 8.91 12.40
C THR A 369 21.33 9.00 11.36
N ASP A 370 21.96 10.17 11.25
CA ASP A 370 23.16 10.39 10.45
C ASP A 370 24.43 9.87 11.15
N GLU A 371 25.59 10.06 10.52
CA GLU A 371 26.90 9.64 11.04
C GLU A 371 27.24 10.21 12.43
N ASN A 372 26.61 11.33 12.82
CA ASN A 372 26.81 12.02 14.07
C ASN A 372 25.69 11.72 15.10
N GLY A 373 24.73 10.86 14.75
CA GLY A 373 23.59 10.52 15.59
C GLY A 373 22.43 11.53 15.53
N TYR A 374 22.50 12.56 14.68
CA TYR A 374 21.39 13.50 14.53
C TYR A 374 20.25 12.88 13.74
N PHE A 375 19.02 13.19 14.11
CA PHE A 375 17.83 12.77 13.39
C PHE A 375 16.84 13.92 13.24
N LEU A 376 16.04 13.83 12.17
CA LEU A 376 14.91 14.71 11.88
C LEU A 376 13.76 13.85 11.36
N ILE A 377 12.63 13.92 12.06
CA ILE A 377 11.34 13.36 11.65
C ILE A 377 10.47 14.55 11.23
N ASN A 378 10.26 14.70 9.93
CA ASN A 378 9.44 15.76 9.35
C ASN A 378 7.98 15.32 9.18
N ASP A 379 7.12 16.30 8.89
CA ASP A 379 5.73 16.11 8.47
C ASP A 379 4.90 15.24 9.42
N VAL A 380 5.19 15.34 10.71
CA VAL A 380 4.51 14.61 11.78
C VAL A 380 3.13 15.21 11.98
N ARG A 381 2.09 14.37 11.93
CA ARG A 381 0.72 14.78 12.26
C ARG A 381 0.66 15.28 13.70
N ALA A 382 -0.15 16.29 13.97
CA ALA A 382 -0.36 16.74 15.34
C ALA A 382 -0.95 15.61 16.21
N GLY A 383 -0.40 15.41 17.40
CA GLY A 383 -0.82 14.37 18.33
C GLY A 383 0.21 14.14 19.43
N ASP A 384 -0.16 13.29 20.39
CA ASP A 384 0.74 12.81 21.42
C ASP A 384 1.43 11.53 20.94
N TYR A 385 2.74 11.41 21.17
CA TYR A 385 3.55 10.30 20.71
C TYR A 385 4.59 9.91 21.75
N ASN A 386 4.92 8.62 21.78
CA ASN A 386 6.15 8.13 22.39
C ASN A 386 7.28 8.15 21.36
N LEU A 387 8.48 8.53 21.79
CA LEU A 387 9.70 8.43 21.00
C LEU A 387 10.36 7.07 21.24
N TYR A 388 10.48 6.29 20.18
CA TYR A 388 11.14 4.99 20.17
C TYR A 388 12.44 5.06 19.39
N ALA A 389 13.42 4.27 19.79
CA ALA A 389 14.64 4.09 19.02
C ALA A 389 15.19 2.67 19.18
N TRP A 390 15.83 2.15 18.13
CA TRP A 390 16.73 1.00 18.25
C TRP A 390 17.95 1.22 17.36
N VAL A 391 19.07 0.64 17.80
CA VAL A 391 20.35 0.72 17.11
C VAL A 391 20.71 -0.68 16.63
N PRO A 392 20.84 -0.91 15.31
CA PRO A 392 21.30 -2.19 14.81
C PRO A 392 22.64 -2.59 15.44
N GLY A 393 22.73 -3.82 15.94
CA GLY A 393 23.95 -4.35 16.56
C GLY A 393 24.13 -4.01 18.05
N PHE A 394 23.23 -3.23 18.64
CA PHE A 394 23.14 -3.04 20.09
C PHE A 394 21.93 -3.80 20.61
N ILE A 395 22.11 -4.56 21.70
CA ILE A 395 21.06 -5.33 22.38
C ILE A 395 20.58 -4.56 23.61
#